data_AF-A0A834CZ70-F1
#
_entry.id   AF-A0A834CZ70-F1
#
_cell.length_a   1.000
_cell.length_b   1.000
_cell.length_c   1.000
_cell.angle_alpha   90.00
_cell.angle_beta   90.00
_cell.angle_gamma   90.00
#
_symmetry.space_group_name_H-M   'P 1'
#
loop_
_entity.id
_entity.type
_entity.pdbx_description
1 polymer ?
#
loop_
_entity_poly.entity_id
_entity_poly.type
_entity_poly.pdbx_seq_one_letter_code
_entity_poly.pdbx_strand_id
1 'polypeptide(L)'
;MMKWRTISLLFMIFLLSICLSFHGLVLAHDFPYEEPDMMRLELIHRHSPQFIGTVHGGPWPFKTRLERIKELVERDIVRHRVTISHKRGGQGRLSTRRKDQETSAEMPMRSGADYGTGQYFVHVKVGKPARSFLLIADAGSELTWVNCRYGCGPKNCNTHKGRLRDHRRVYLTDRSSSFETIPCSSKMCKIELMNLFSLARCPTPSTPCAYDYSYLDGSAALGFFANDTITVGLTNGRKMMLENVLIGCTESTRGEGFKGADGVLGLGYGKHSFATKAAGKFGDKFSYCLVDHLSPKNISNQLIFGTNRNKDSLSRNIQHTKLLLDAIPPFYAVNILGISIGGVMLRIPTEVWDASLGGGTILDSGSSLTLLAEPAYNPVMTALQMSVSTYERLDIKPFEYCFKSTGFNESLVPRLVFHFTDGARFEPPVKSYIIDVAPRSKCLGFVSVIWPSTSIIGNIMQQNNLWEFDLVQGTVGFAPSSCT
;
A
#
# COMPACT_ATOMS: atom_id res chain seq x y z
N MET A 1 60.30 77.14 -39.82
CA MET A 1 60.39 76.90 -38.36
C MET A 1 59.01 76.49 -37.84
N MET A 2 58.81 75.22 -37.49
CA MET A 2 57.81 74.72 -36.53
C MET A 2 57.99 73.21 -36.47
N LYS A 3 58.90 72.73 -35.60
CA LYS A 3 58.63 72.33 -34.21
C LYS A 3 57.58 71.21 -34.13
N TRP A 4 58.10 69.99 -34.10
CA TRP A 4 57.44 68.81 -33.55
C TRP A 4 56.84 69.12 -32.19
N ARG A 5 55.55 68.81 -32.01
CA ARG A 5 54.93 68.68 -30.69
C ARG A 5 54.81 67.21 -30.36
N THR A 6 55.45 66.86 -29.26
CA THR A 6 55.38 65.63 -28.50
C THR A 6 53.94 65.16 -28.32
N ILE A 7 53.61 64.03 -28.94
CA ILE A 7 52.40 63.26 -28.58
C ILE A 7 52.68 62.65 -27.21
N SER A 8 51.80 62.95 -26.25
CA SER A 8 51.88 62.51 -24.86
C SER A 8 51.85 60.98 -24.77
N LEU A 9 52.72 60.41 -23.92
CA LEU A 9 52.81 58.98 -23.61
C LEU A 9 51.44 58.39 -23.16
N LEU A 10 50.55 59.23 -22.61
CA LEU A 10 49.18 58.88 -22.24
C LEU A 10 48.28 58.51 -23.44
N PHE A 11 48.52 59.09 -24.63
CA PHE A 11 47.70 58.81 -25.82
C PHE A 11 48.06 57.45 -26.46
N MET A 12 49.33 57.05 -26.38
CA MET A 12 49.79 55.71 -26.77
C MET A 12 49.26 54.63 -25.81
N ILE A 13 49.20 54.90 -24.49
CA ILE A 13 48.64 53.97 -23.51
C ILE A 13 47.13 53.79 -23.71
N PHE A 14 46.40 54.86 -24.09
CA PHE A 14 44.96 54.79 -24.38
C PHE A 14 44.66 53.95 -25.64
N LEU A 15 45.46 54.07 -26.70
CA LEU A 15 45.33 53.25 -27.91
C LEU A 15 45.71 51.77 -27.67
N LEU A 16 46.70 51.48 -26.82
CA LEU A 16 47.02 50.10 -26.42
C LEU A 16 45.92 49.47 -25.55
N SER A 17 45.25 50.24 -24.70
CA SER A 17 44.11 49.77 -23.89
C SER A 17 42.87 49.43 -24.74
N ILE A 18 42.64 50.17 -25.84
CA ILE A 18 41.56 49.88 -26.79
C ILE A 18 41.88 48.64 -27.65
N CYS A 19 43.13 48.43 -28.06
CA CYS A 19 43.53 47.20 -28.76
C CYS A 19 43.46 45.94 -27.85
N LEU A 20 43.80 46.05 -26.56
CA LEU A 20 43.69 44.94 -25.60
C LEU A 20 42.24 44.62 -25.22
N SER A 21 41.31 45.57 -25.34
CA SER A 21 39.87 45.32 -25.10
C SER A 21 39.13 44.78 -26.32
N PHE A 22 39.64 44.97 -27.55
CA PHE A 22 39.06 44.37 -28.76
C PHE A 22 39.66 43.02 -29.18
N HIS A 23 40.88 42.66 -28.75
CA HIS A 23 41.40 41.29 -28.93
C HIS A 23 40.95 40.31 -27.83
N GLY A 24 40.37 40.79 -26.73
CA GLY A 24 39.76 39.94 -25.70
C GLY A 24 38.37 39.40 -26.07
N LEU A 25 37.79 39.82 -27.20
CA LEU A 25 36.39 39.51 -27.57
C LEU A 25 36.23 38.52 -28.74
N VAL A 26 37.31 37.92 -29.27
CA VAL A 26 37.23 37.05 -30.47
C VAL A 26 37.88 35.66 -30.29
N LEU A 27 38.33 35.27 -29.09
CA LEU A 27 38.75 33.89 -28.80
C LEU A 27 38.13 33.33 -27.52
N ALA A 28 36.82 33.46 -27.39
CA ALA A 28 36.03 32.51 -26.61
C ALA A 28 35.39 31.54 -27.59
N HIS A 29 36.13 30.48 -27.93
CA HIS A 29 35.50 29.26 -28.43
C HIS A 29 34.38 28.86 -27.46
N ASP A 30 33.23 28.48 -28.01
CA ASP A 30 32.16 27.76 -27.31
C ASP A 30 32.76 26.58 -26.55
N PHE A 31 33.09 26.77 -25.28
CA PHE A 31 33.08 25.67 -24.33
C PHE A 31 31.61 25.50 -23.95
N PRO A 32 31.00 24.32 -24.18
CA PRO A 32 29.70 24.07 -23.60
C PRO A 32 29.85 24.28 -22.10
N TYR A 33 29.09 25.23 -21.57
CA TYR A 33 28.91 25.39 -20.15
C TYR A 33 28.15 24.13 -19.70
N GLU A 34 28.86 23.04 -19.47
CA GLU A 34 28.34 21.92 -18.72
C GLU A 34 27.91 22.50 -17.38
N GLU A 35 26.60 22.43 -17.09
CA GLU A 35 26.12 22.58 -15.72
C GLU A 35 27.07 21.80 -14.82
N PRO A 36 27.55 22.37 -13.71
CA PRO A 36 28.39 21.63 -12.78
C PRO A 36 27.64 20.36 -12.44
N ASP A 37 28.18 19.22 -12.88
CA ASP A 37 27.54 17.91 -12.86
C ASP A 37 26.95 17.72 -11.48
N MET A 38 25.65 17.97 -11.37
CA MET A 38 24.98 18.07 -10.09
C MET A 38 24.97 16.65 -9.59
N MET A 39 25.91 16.32 -8.71
CA MET A 39 26.11 14.96 -8.22
C MET A 39 24.82 14.51 -7.56
N ARG A 40 23.97 13.85 -8.34
CA ARG A 40 22.64 13.44 -7.93
C ARG A 40 22.81 12.13 -7.22
N LEU A 41 23.06 12.20 -5.92
CA LEU A 41 23.09 11.04 -5.05
C LEU A 41 21.67 10.49 -4.95
N GLU A 42 21.35 9.54 -5.84
CA GLU A 42 20.13 8.77 -5.73
C GLU A 42 20.28 7.79 -4.57
N LEU A 43 19.57 8.07 -3.48
CA LEU A 43 19.48 7.17 -2.34
C LEU A 43 18.63 5.96 -2.74
N ILE A 44 19.23 4.95 -3.35
CA ILE A 44 18.58 3.68 -3.67
C ILE A 44 18.49 2.86 -2.38
N HIS A 45 17.30 2.38 -2.02
CA HIS A 45 17.15 1.55 -0.83
C HIS A 45 17.92 0.23 -1.04
N ARG A 46 18.52 -0.33 0.01
CA ARG A 46 19.34 -1.55 -0.07
C ARG A 46 18.61 -2.80 -0.60
N HIS A 47 17.27 -2.80 -0.61
CA HIS A 47 16.47 -3.87 -1.24
C HIS A 47 15.84 -3.46 -2.58
N SER A 48 16.18 -2.28 -3.10
CA SER A 48 15.67 -1.82 -4.40
C SER A 48 16.17 -2.73 -5.52
N PRO A 49 15.31 -3.10 -6.48
CA PRO A 49 15.74 -3.85 -7.66
C PRO A 49 16.75 -3.08 -8.55
N GLN A 50 16.95 -1.78 -8.33
CA GLN A 50 17.88 -0.93 -9.10
C GLN A 50 19.30 -0.84 -8.51
N PHE A 51 19.54 -1.42 -7.32
CA PHE A 51 20.86 -1.35 -6.67
C PHE A 51 21.85 -2.34 -7.29
N ILE A 52 22.98 -1.85 -7.82
CA ILE A 52 24.05 -2.64 -8.48
C ILE A 52 25.33 -2.74 -7.62
N GLY A 53 25.35 -2.23 -6.39
CA GLY A 53 26.56 -2.15 -5.55
C GLY A 53 26.84 -3.36 -4.64
N THR A 54 28.10 -3.53 -4.23
CA THR A 54 28.48 -4.35 -3.07
C THR A 54 28.57 -3.45 -1.83
N VAL A 55 27.86 -3.82 -0.75
CA VAL A 55 28.03 -3.12 0.54
C VAL A 55 29.28 -3.71 1.21
N HIS A 56 30.25 -2.85 1.55
CA HIS A 56 31.47 -3.25 2.26
C HIS A 56 31.12 -4.05 3.53
N GLY A 57 31.53 -5.32 3.60
CA GLY A 57 31.42 -6.14 4.82
C GLY A 57 30.77 -7.53 4.71
N GLY A 58 30.65 -8.11 3.51
CA GLY A 58 30.24 -9.52 3.31
C GLY A 58 28.91 -9.68 2.54
N PRO A 59 28.62 -10.88 2.00
CA PRO A 59 27.42 -11.12 1.20
C PRO A 59 26.21 -11.24 2.14
N TRP A 60 25.56 -10.11 2.45
CA TRP A 60 24.14 -10.15 2.80
C TRP A 60 23.40 -10.59 1.54
N PRO A 61 22.60 -11.68 1.54
CA PRO A 61 22.07 -12.19 0.30
C PRO A 61 21.05 -11.18 -0.24
N PHE A 62 21.40 -10.53 -1.34
CA PHE A 62 20.45 -9.75 -2.12
C PHE A 62 19.37 -10.71 -2.58
N LYS A 63 18.16 -10.55 -2.03
CA LYS A 63 17.03 -11.37 -2.49
C LYS A 63 16.71 -11.01 -3.93
N THR A 64 16.88 -11.99 -4.81
CA THR A 64 16.43 -11.96 -6.20
C THR A 64 14.94 -11.64 -6.27
N ARG A 65 14.45 -11.20 -7.44
CA ARG A 65 13.01 -11.01 -7.66
C ARG A 65 12.23 -12.28 -7.33
N LEU A 66 12.79 -13.43 -7.71
CA LEU A 66 12.19 -14.72 -7.47
C LEU A 66 12.04 -15.01 -5.97
N GLU A 67 13.12 -14.86 -5.19
CA GLU A 67 13.06 -15.07 -3.72
C GLU A 67 12.04 -14.14 -3.05
N ARG A 68 12.00 -12.87 -3.46
CA ARG A 68 10.99 -11.94 -2.95
C ARG A 68 9.58 -12.42 -3.22
N ILE A 69 9.29 -12.85 -4.45
CA ILE A 69 7.95 -13.31 -4.81
C ILE A 69 7.59 -14.62 -4.09
N LYS A 70 8.54 -15.54 -3.89
CA LYS A 70 8.30 -16.74 -3.06
C LYS A 70 7.85 -16.36 -1.65
N GLU A 71 8.52 -15.37 -1.03
CA GLU A 71 8.13 -14.85 0.28
C GLU A 71 6.75 -14.20 0.28
N LEU A 72 6.37 -13.52 -0.81
CA LEU A 72 5.01 -12.99 -0.96
C LEU A 72 3.97 -14.11 -0.99
N VAL A 73 4.21 -15.17 -1.75
CA VAL A 73 3.29 -16.32 -1.82
C VAL A 73 3.16 -17.00 -0.46
N GLU A 74 4.29 -17.29 0.20
CA GLU A 74 4.28 -17.92 1.53
C GLU A 74 3.52 -17.07 2.54
N ARG A 75 3.79 -15.77 2.55
CA ARG A 75 3.09 -14.80 3.39
C ARG A 75 1.59 -14.79 3.13
N ASP A 76 1.18 -14.71 1.86
CA ASP A 76 -0.23 -14.67 1.47
C ASP A 76 -0.96 -15.99 1.79
N ILE A 77 -0.29 -17.15 1.69
CA ILE A 77 -0.83 -18.45 2.12
C ILE A 77 -1.07 -18.48 3.62
N VAL A 78 -0.11 -18.00 4.43
CA VAL A 78 -0.33 -17.88 5.87
C VAL A 78 -1.49 -16.93 6.14
N ARG A 79 -1.53 -15.80 5.41
CA ARG A 79 -2.61 -14.80 5.43
C ARG A 79 -3.99 -15.43 5.34
N HIS A 80 -4.15 -16.27 4.35
CA HIS A 80 -5.40 -16.93 4.11
C HIS A 80 -5.83 -17.92 5.20
N ARG A 81 -4.91 -18.78 5.69
CA ARG A 81 -5.24 -19.80 6.70
C ARG A 81 -5.84 -19.20 7.97
N VAL A 82 -5.38 -18.02 8.37
CA VAL A 82 -5.87 -17.32 9.57
C VAL A 82 -7.23 -16.62 9.32
N THR A 83 -7.62 -16.38 8.06
CA THR A 83 -8.92 -15.79 7.71
C THR A 83 -10.07 -16.73 8.11
N ILE A 84 -9.83 -18.05 8.05
CA ILE A 84 -10.78 -19.10 8.42
C ILE A 84 -11.16 -19.05 9.91
N SER A 85 -10.25 -18.60 10.78
CA SER A 85 -10.44 -18.55 12.23
C SER A 85 -11.15 -17.29 12.75
N HIS A 86 -11.42 -16.30 11.89
CA HIS A 86 -11.84 -14.96 12.30
C HIS A 86 -13.24 -14.53 11.84
N LYS A 87 -14.15 -15.47 11.47
CA LYS A 87 -15.56 -15.13 11.21
C LYS A 87 -16.22 -14.58 12.48
N ARG A 88 -16.25 -13.26 12.63
CA ARG A 88 -16.82 -12.53 13.77
C ARG A 88 -18.28 -12.17 13.50
N GLY A 89 -19.06 -12.01 14.56
CA GLY A 89 -20.46 -11.57 14.47
C GLY A 89 -20.57 -10.18 13.81
N GLY A 90 -21.64 -9.99 13.04
CA GLY A 90 -21.87 -8.78 12.25
C GLY A 90 -21.81 -7.49 13.08
N GLN A 91 -21.25 -6.44 12.48
CA GLN A 91 -21.23 -5.10 13.08
C GLN A 91 -22.51 -4.36 12.64
N GLY A 92 -23.15 -3.61 13.54
CA GLY A 92 -24.30 -2.79 13.16
C GLY A 92 -23.93 -1.76 12.09
N ARG A 93 -24.80 -1.58 11.09
CA ARG A 93 -24.63 -0.55 10.06
C ARG A 93 -24.40 0.82 10.69
N LEU A 94 -23.33 1.50 10.27
CA LEU A 94 -23.06 2.88 10.64
C LEU A 94 -24.07 3.79 9.94
N SER A 95 -24.99 4.38 10.72
CA SER A 95 -25.88 5.44 10.25
C SER A 95 -25.23 6.79 10.52
N THR A 96 -24.57 7.37 9.52
CA THR A 96 -24.05 8.73 9.58
C THR A 96 -24.88 9.66 8.69
N ARG A 97 -25.13 10.88 9.19
CA ARG A 97 -25.76 11.95 8.41
C ARG A 97 -24.72 12.47 7.43
N ARG A 98 -24.95 12.29 6.14
CA ARG A 98 -24.08 12.73 5.05
C ARG A 98 -23.66 14.19 5.26
N LYS A 99 -22.39 14.40 5.59
CA LYS A 99 -21.76 15.73 5.55
C LYS A 99 -20.97 15.77 4.26
N ASP A 100 -21.55 16.37 3.22
CA ASP A 100 -20.81 16.68 2.01
C ASP A 100 -19.79 17.77 2.36
N GLN A 101 -18.58 17.35 2.73
CA GLN A 101 -17.47 18.25 2.93
C GLN A 101 -16.81 18.45 1.57
N GLU A 102 -16.74 19.71 1.13
CA GLU A 102 -16.28 20.09 -0.23
C GLU A 102 -14.80 19.72 -0.52
N THR A 103 -14.07 19.26 0.51
CA THR A 103 -12.65 18.97 0.47
C THR A 103 -12.37 17.53 0.88
N SER A 104 -11.58 16.82 0.08
CA SER A 104 -11.14 15.46 0.33
C SER A 104 -9.78 15.43 1.00
N ALA A 105 -9.49 14.38 1.77
CA ALA A 105 -8.14 14.13 2.27
C ALA A 105 -7.38 13.21 1.32
N GLU A 106 -6.10 13.51 1.10
CA GLU A 106 -5.23 12.76 0.20
C GLU A 106 -3.95 12.31 0.91
N MET A 107 -3.52 11.08 0.60
CA MET A 107 -2.30 10.48 1.10
C MET A 107 -1.55 9.81 -0.06
N PRO A 108 -0.33 10.23 -0.38
CA PRO A 108 0.50 9.52 -1.34
C PRO A 108 0.72 8.07 -0.90
N MET A 109 0.43 7.15 -1.80
CA MET A 109 0.52 5.72 -1.66
C MET A 109 1.43 5.13 -2.73
N ARG A 110 2.39 4.31 -2.31
CA ARG A 110 3.44 3.75 -3.18
C ARG A 110 3.64 2.26 -2.93
N SER A 111 4.23 1.56 -3.90
CA SER A 111 4.64 0.18 -3.70
C SER A 111 5.78 0.06 -2.68
N GLY A 112 5.75 -1.02 -1.90
CA GLY A 112 6.79 -1.48 -1.00
C GLY A 112 7.88 -2.33 -1.68
N ALA A 113 7.93 -2.37 -3.03
CA ALA A 113 8.89 -3.15 -3.81
C ALA A 113 10.34 -2.94 -3.37
N ASP A 114 10.70 -1.67 -3.16
CA ASP A 114 12.04 -1.24 -2.74
C ASP A 114 12.42 -1.71 -1.34
N TYR A 115 11.43 -2.08 -0.52
CA TYR A 115 11.62 -2.66 0.80
C TYR A 115 11.62 -4.20 0.76
N GLY A 116 11.37 -4.78 -0.42
CA GLY A 116 11.26 -6.22 -0.63
C GLY A 116 9.94 -6.78 -0.16
N THR A 117 8.85 -6.01 -0.26
CA THR A 117 7.50 -6.41 0.13
C THR A 117 6.52 -6.15 -1.02
N GLY A 118 5.43 -6.90 -1.08
CA GLY A 118 4.31 -6.70 -2.01
C GLY A 118 3.20 -5.87 -1.37
N GLN A 119 3.54 -4.99 -0.44
CA GLN A 119 2.59 -4.14 0.28
C GLN A 119 2.60 -2.72 -0.27
N TYR A 120 1.55 -1.95 0.01
CA TYR A 120 1.49 -0.53 -0.34
C TYR A 120 1.66 0.31 0.90
N PHE A 121 2.47 1.37 0.80
CA PHE A 121 2.83 2.20 1.92
C PHE A 121 2.30 3.62 1.77
N VAL A 122 1.90 4.22 2.89
CA VAL A 122 1.42 5.60 3.01
C VAL A 122 2.14 6.31 4.15
N HIS A 123 2.35 7.62 3.98
CA HIS A 123 2.88 8.45 5.07
C HIS A 123 1.72 9.02 5.91
N VAL A 124 1.72 8.68 7.20
CA VAL A 124 0.71 9.15 8.16
C VAL A 124 1.38 10.02 9.22
N LYS A 125 0.77 11.15 9.54
CA LYS A 125 1.29 12.08 10.55
C LYS A 125 0.49 11.94 11.84
N VAL A 126 1.15 11.53 12.92
CA VAL A 126 0.54 11.22 14.22
C VAL A 126 1.06 12.17 15.30
N GLY A 127 0.17 12.61 16.19
CA GLY A 127 0.48 13.39 17.39
C GLY A 127 0.35 14.91 17.25
N LYS A 128 0.53 15.61 18.38
CA LYS A 128 0.67 17.08 18.47
C LYS A 128 1.96 17.45 19.25
N PRO A 129 3.04 17.88 18.58
CA PRO A 129 3.17 18.15 17.15
C PRO A 129 3.21 16.89 16.29
N ALA A 130 2.74 17.01 15.05
CA ALA A 130 2.57 15.87 14.15
C ALA A 130 3.92 15.31 13.64
N ARG A 131 4.09 13.99 13.74
CA ARG A 131 5.29 13.26 13.28
C ARG A 131 4.92 12.23 12.21
N SER A 132 5.73 12.16 11.15
CA SER A 132 5.48 11.27 10.00
C SER A 132 6.00 9.85 10.25
N PHE A 133 5.16 8.86 9.94
CA PHE A 133 5.42 7.43 9.97
C PHE A 133 5.03 6.81 8.62
N LEU A 134 5.74 5.79 8.17
CA LEU A 134 5.46 5.05 6.94
C LEU A 134 4.69 3.78 7.30
N LEU A 135 3.41 3.70 6.94
CA LEU A 135 2.53 2.59 7.34
C LEU A 135 2.09 1.76 6.14
N ILE A 136 1.86 0.47 6.34
CA ILE A 136 1.19 -0.40 5.37
C ILE A 136 -0.28 -0.02 5.28
N ALA A 137 -0.79 0.23 4.07
CA ALA A 137 -2.22 0.43 3.82
C ALA A 137 -2.92 -0.91 3.63
N ASP A 138 -3.61 -1.39 4.66
CA ASP A 138 -4.18 -2.75 4.71
C ASP A 138 -5.71 -2.72 4.86
N ALA A 139 -6.43 -3.04 3.77
CA ALA A 139 -7.89 -3.16 3.74
C ALA A 139 -8.44 -4.37 4.51
N GLY A 140 -7.58 -5.32 4.90
CA GLY A 140 -7.93 -6.43 5.77
C GLY A 140 -7.66 -6.19 7.26
N SER A 141 -7.18 -5.00 7.64
CA SER A 141 -6.86 -4.65 9.03
C SER A 141 -7.73 -3.50 9.56
N GLU A 142 -8.32 -3.66 10.75
CA GLU A 142 -9.15 -2.62 11.38
C GLU A 142 -8.32 -1.61 12.19
N LEU A 143 -7.37 -2.08 13.01
CA LEU A 143 -6.59 -1.22 13.89
C LEU A 143 -5.45 -0.55 13.13
N THR A 144 -5.41 0.78 13.21
CA THR A 144 -4.23 1.56 12.85
C THR A 144 -3.27 1.61 14.03
N TRP A 145 -2.00 1.28 13.82
CA TRP A 145 -1.00 1.31 14.89
C TRP A 145 0.37 1.73 14.38
N VAL A 146 1.20 2.20 15.31
CA VAL A 146 2.59 2.59 15.07
C VAL A 146 3.51 1.97 16.13
N ASN A 147 4.75 1.65 15.75
CA ASN A 147 5.77 1.29 16.72
C ASN A 147 5.97 2.45 17.70
N CYS A 148 6.01 2.15 19.00
CA CYS A 148 5.75 3.14 20.03
C CYS A 148 6.53 2.85 21.32
N ARG A 149 6.82 3.91 22.09
CA ARG A 149 7.30 3.85 23.48
C ARG A 149 6.45 4.75 24.35
N TYR A 150 6.18 4.26 25.56
CA TYR A 150 5.31 4.91 26.53
C TYR A 150 5.97 5.05 27.89
N GLY A 151 5.78 6.20 28.55
CA GLY A 151 6.20 6.43 29.93
C GLY A 151 7.71 6.37 30.18
N CYS A 152 8.54 6.52 29.13
CA CYS A 152 10.00 6.44 29.28
C CYS A 152 10.65 7.79 29.59
N GLY A 153 9.91 8.91 29.55
CA GLY A 153 10.41 10.25 29.87
C GLY A 153 11.56 10.72 28.96
N PRO A 154 12.10 11.93 29.18
CA PRO A 154 13.11 12.51 28.28
C PRO A 154 14.46 11.76 28.30
N LYS A 155 14.82 11.15 29.45
CA LYS A 155 16.14 10.55 29.69
C LYS A 155 16.20 9.03 29.42
N ASN A 156 15.10 8.29 29.59
CA ASN A 156 15.11 6.82 29.42
C ASN A 156 14.60 6.35 28.05
N CYS A 157 14.05 7.24 27.22
CA CYS A 157 13.65 6.91 25.84
C CYS A 157 14.83 6.56 24.92
N ASN A 158 16.07 6.99 25.23
CA ASN A 158 17.25 6.79 24.39
C ASN A 158 18.08 5.56 24.79
N THR A 159 17.84 4.97 25.96
CA THR A 159 18.76 3.98 26.57
C THR A 159 18.34 2.53 26.39
N HIS A 160 17.08 2.24 26.06
CA HIS A 160 16.72 0.88 25.65
C HIS A 160 17.01 0.70 24.16
N LYS A 161 18.14 0.06 23.87
CA LYS A 161 18.35 -0.78 22.68
C LYS A 161 17.40 -2.01 22.71
N GLY A 162 16.13 -1.80 23.04
CA GLY A 162 15.06 -2.75 22.80
C GLY A 162 14.93 -2.87 21.30
N ARG A 163 15.49 -3.95 20.78
CA ARG A 163 15.59 -4.30 19.36
C ARG A 163 14.21 -4.29 18.69
N LEU A 164 13.76 -3.13 18.22
CA LEU A 164 13.03 -3.13 16.96
C LEU A 164 14.11 -3.39 15.91
N ARG A 165 14.09 -4.60 15.34
CA ARG A 165 14.96 -4.95 14.22
C ARG A 165 14.70 -3.91 13.12
N ASP A 166 15.78 -3.39 12.54
CA ASP A 166 15.81 -2.36 11.50
C ASP A 166 15.39 -0.95 11.92
N HIS A 167 15.91 0.03 11.17
CA HIS A 167 15.80 1.49 11.30
C HIS A 167 14.37 2.08 11.30
N ARG A 168 13.41 1.47 12.01
CA ARG A 168 12.01 1.88 12.11
C ARG A 168 11.86 3.08 13.05
N ARG A 169 11.01 4.03 12.66
CA ARG A 169 10.68 5.18 13.50
C ARG A 169 9.80 4.74 14.65
N VAL A 170 10.11 5.26 15.83
CA VAL A 170 9.37 4.98 17.06
C VAL A 170 8.62 6.23 17.50
N TYR A 171 7.33 6.07 17.73
CA TYR A 171 6.48 7.11 18.28
C TYR A 171 6.71 7.25 19.78
N LEU A 172 7.08 8.45 20.22
CA LEU A 172 7.26 8.77 21.64
C LEU A 172 6.03 9.51 22.12
N THR A 173 5.18 8.78 22.83
CA THR A 173 3.85 9.24 23.27
C THR A 173 3.92 10.47 24.17
N ASP A 174 4.92 10.53 25.07
CA ASP A 174 5.21 11.66 25.97
C ASP A 174 5.46 12.99 25.22
N ARG A 175 5.68 12.95 23.90
CA ARG A 175 5.90 14.13 23.07
C ARG A 175 4.66 14.63 22.35
N SER A 176 3.52 13.99 22.54
CA SER A 176 2.24 14.42 21.96
C SER A 176 1.32 14.93 23.05
N SER A 177 0.89 16.18 22.94
CA SER A 177 -0.06 16.79 23.87
C SER A 177 -1.49 16.27 23.72
N SER A 178 -1.78 15.48 22.68
CA SER A 178 -3.09 14.87 22.44
C SER A 178 -3.13 13.36 22.61
N PHE A 179 -2.03 12.76 23.11
CA PHE A 179 -2.00 11.33 23.38
C PHE A 179 -2.76 11.01 24.68
N GLU A 180 -3.71 10.08 24.59
CA GLU A 180 -4.50 9.64 25.74
C GLU A 180 -4.67 8.11 25.71
N THR A 181 -4.31 7.42 26.78
CA THR A 181 -4.47 5.96 26.84
C THR A 181 -5.92 5.57 27.06
N ILE A 182 -6.35 4.43 26.48
CA ILE A 182 -7.66 3.86 26.81
C ILE A 182 -7.52 3.05 28.11
N PRO A 183 -8.19 3.42 29.22
CA PRO A 183 -8.06 2.67 30.47
C PRO A 183 -8.71 1.29 30.34
N CYS A 184 -8.12 0.28 30.96
CA CYS A 184 -8.64 -1.08 30.91
C CYS A 184 -10.02 -1.24 31.55
N SER A 185 -10.35 -0.42 32.55
CA SER A 185 -11.67 -0.39 33.17
C SER A 185 -12.78 0.15 32.26
N SER A 186 -12.42 0.87 31.18
CA SER A 186 -13.37 1.57 30.32
C SER A 186 -14.28 0.61 29.56
N LYS A 187 -15.50 1.09 29.27
CA LYS A 187 -16.44 0.41 28.36
C LYS A 187 -15.83 0.16 26.99
N MET A 188 -15.02 1.12 26.51
CA MET A 188 -14.29 1.02 25.25
C MET A 188 -13.43 -0.26 25.25
N CYS A 189 -12.57 -0.45 26.25
CA CYS A 189 -11.72 -1.64 26.35
C CYS A 189 -12.52 -2.93 26.54
N LYS A 190 -13.49 -2.92 27.46
CA LYS A 190 -14.20 -4.15 27.89
C LYS A 190 -15.27 -4.64 26.94
N ILE A 191 -15.78 -3.78 26.05
CA ILE A 191 -16.93 -4.11 25.20
C ILE A 191 -16.62 -3.76 23.75
N GLU A 192 -16.25 -2.51 23.48
CA GLU A 192 -16.17 -2.02 22.09
C GLU A 192 -14.94 -2.55 21.34
N LEU A 193 -13.83 -2.75 22.04
CA LEU A 193 -12.57 -3.25 21.47
C LEU A 193 -12.37 -4.76 21.63
N MET A 194 -13.35 -5.49 22.17
CA MET A 194 -13.28 -6.95 22.31
C MET A 194 -13.04 -7.64 20.96
N ASN A 195 -13.74 -7.16 19.94
CA ASN A 195 -13.59 -7.66 18.57
C ASN A 195 -12.34 -7.13 17.87
N LEU A 196 -11.51 -6.31 18.52
CA LEU A 196 -10.21 -5.84 18.05
C LEU A 196 -9.05 -6.45 18.86
N PHE A 197 -9.24 -7.65 19.41
CA PHE A 197 -8.22 -8.38 20.17
C PHE A 197 -7.78 -7.68 21.47
N SER A 198 -8.67 -6.90 22.09
CA SER A 198 -8.38 -6.30 23.40
C SER A 198 -8.18 -7.37 24.47
N LEU A 199 -7.13 -7.21 25.25
CA LEU A 199 -6.84 -7.99 26.45
C LEU A 199 -7.43 -7.25 27.66
N ALA A 200 -8.73 -7.43 27.89
CA ALA A 200 -9.47 -6.73 28.95
C ALA A 200 -9.13 -7.21 30.39
N ARG A 201 -8.21 -8.16 30.55
CA ARG A 201 -7.68 -8.59 31.85
C ARG A 201 -6.38 -7.84 32.11
N CYS A 202 -6.41 -6.92 33.07
CA CYS A 202 -5.29 -6.04 33.36
C CYS A 202 -4.88 -6.08 34.83
N PRO A 203 -3.60 -5.79 35.15
CA PRO A 203 -3.11 -5.71 36.52
C PRO A 203 -3.88 -4.70 37.38
N THR A 204 -4.24 -3.54 36.80
CA THR A 204 -5.01 -2.51 37.49
C THR A 204 -6.09 -1.91 36.58
N PRO A 205 -7.17 -1.32 37.14
CA PRO A 205 -8.22 -0.65 36.37
C PRO A 205 -7.72 0.47 35.45
N SER A 206 -6.65 1.17 35.83
CA SER A 206 -6.05 2.29 35.09
C SER A 206 -4.95 1.89 34.11
N THR A 207 -4.54 0.61 34.10
CA THR A 207 -3.56 0.12 33.11
C THR A 207 -4.10 0.38 31.70
N PRO A 208 -3.27 0.82 30.74
CA PRO A 208 -3.69 0.93 29.35
C PRO A 208 -4.25 -0.39 28.80
N CYS A 209 -5.31 -0.31 28.02
CA CYS A 209 -5.98 -1.47 27.43
C CYS A 209 -5.07 -2.15 26.41
N ALA A 210 -4.50 -3.29 26.78
CA ALA A 210 -3.58 -4.03 25.92
C ALA A 210 -4.31 -4.72 24.75
N TYR A 211 -3.56 -5.04 23.70
CA TYR A 211 -4.01 -5.89 22.60
C TYR A 211 -2.90 -6.83 22.13
N ASP A 212 -3.32 -7.97 21.59
CA ASP A 212 -2.48 -8.89 20.82
C ASP A 212 -3.09 -9.02 19.44
N TYR A 213 -2.66 -8.15 18.52
CA TYR A 213 -3.21 -8.09 17.18
C TYR A 213 -2.43 -9.04 16.29
N SER A 214 -2.97 -10.25 16.18
CA SER A 214 -2.46 -11.26 15.25
C SER A 214 -2.93 -10.94 13.83
N TYR A 215 -1.96 -10.85 12.93
CA TYR A 215 -2.19 -10.68 11.52
C TYR A 215 -2.40 -12.02 10.88
N LEU A 216 -3.11 -11.92 9.78
CA LEU A 216 -3.41 -13.06 8.96
C LEU A 216 -2.12 -13.77 8.54
N ASP A 217 -1.05 -13.05 8.18
CA ASP A 217 0.21 -13.64 7.69
C ASP A 217 1.13 -14.24 8.77
N GLY A 218 0.59 -14.46 9.97
CA GLY A 218 1.30 -15.01 11.13
C GLY A 218 2.19 -13.99 11.84
N SER A 219 2.28 -12.76 11.35
CA SER A 219 2.87 -11.65 12.10
C SER A 219 1.93 -11.20 13.22
N ALA A 220 2.45 -10.49 14.22
CA ALA A 220 1.64 -9.98 15.31
C ALA A 220 2.19 -8.65 15.82
N ALA A 221 1.29 -7.76 16.24
CA ALA A 221 1.59 -6.51 16.91
C ALA A 221 1.03 -6.57 18.34
N LEU A 222 1.89 -6.36 19.32
CA LEU A 222 1.53 -6.35 20.74
C LEU A 222 1.78 -4.97 21.32
N GLY A 223 0.77 -4.45 22.00
CA GLY A 223 0.80 -3.10 22.55
C GLY A 223 -0.49 -2.76 23.27
N PHE A 224 -0.86 -1.48 23.27
CA PHE A 224 -2.10 -1.02 23.90
C PHE A 224 -2.77 0.09 23.10
N PHE A 225 -4.08 0.25 23.32
CA PHE A 225 -4.90 1.24 22.66
C PHE A 225 -4.76 2.62 23.28
N ALA A 226 -4.75 3.64 22.42
CA ALA A 226 -4.77 5.03 22.78
C ALA A 226 -5.57 5.83 21.76
N ASN A 227 -5.98 7.03 22.15
CA ASN A 227 -6.43 8.06 21.23
C ASN A 227 -5.28 9.03 20.97
N ASP A 228 -5.18 9.49 19.72
CA ASP A 228 -4.35 10.63 19.39
C ASP A 228 -4.89 11.38 18.16
N THR A 229 -4.18 12.41 17.73
CA THR A 229 -4.50 13.19 16.54
C THR A 229 -3.75 12.66 15.33
N ILE A 230 -4.45 12.48 14.22
CA ILE A 230 -3.84 12.25 12.90
C ILE A 230 -4.00 13.50 12.03
N THR A 231 -2.91 13.97 11.45
CA THR A 231 -2.94 15.11 10.52
C THR A 231 -2.93 14.62 9.08
N VAL A 232 -3.95 15.00 8.31
CA VAL A 232 -4.13 14.64 6.90
C VAL A 232 -3.94 15.86 5.99
N GLY A 233 -3.41 15.65 4.79
CA GLY A 233 -3.39 16.67 3.73
C GLY A 233 -4.75 16.72 3.04
N LEU A 234 -5.19 17.92 2.69
CA LEU A 234 -6.41 18.14 1.90
C LEU A 234 -6.03 18.48 0.46
N THR A 235 -6.92 18.14 -0.48
CA THR A 235 -6.75 18.41 -1.92
C THR A 235 -6.60 19.89 -2.29
N ASN A 236 -6.89 20.81 -1.37
CA ASN A 236 -6.66 22.25 -1.54
C ASN A 236 -5.32 22.74 -0.94
N GLY A 237 -4.40 21.82 -0.61
CA GLY A 237 -3.09 22.12 -0.03
C GLY A 237 -3.09 22.43 1.47
N ARG A 238 -4.25 22.54 2.11
CA ARG A 238 -4.35 22.73 3.57
C ARG A 238 -4.17 21.41 4.31
N LYS A 239 -4.02 21.48 5.63
CA LYS A 239 -3.96 20.32 6.51
C LYS A 239 -5.18 20.30 7.42
N MET A 240 -5.65 19.11 7.76
CA MET A 240 -6.71 18.91 8.75
C MET A 240 -6.24 17.96 9.84
N MET A 241 -6.70 18.21 11.05
CA MET A 241 -6.46 17.37 12.21
C MET A 241 -7.71 16.53 12.49
N LEU A 242 -7.55 15.22 12.46
CA LEU A 242 -8.54 14.24 12.90
C LEU A 242 -8.20 13.92 14.36
N GLU A 243 -8.98 14.46 15.29
CA GLU A 243 -8.77 14.29 16.73
C GLU A 243 -9.45 13.02 17.26
N ASN A 244 -8.99 12.53 18.41
CA ASN A 244 -9.54 11.35 19.10
C ASN A 244 -9.55 10.09 18.22
N VAL A 245 -8.56 9.92 17.34
CA VAL A 245 -8.45 8.74 16.49
C VAL A 245 -7.90 7.59 17.33
N LEU A 246 -8.60 6.46 17.34
CA LEU A 246 -8.12 5.25 17.97
C LEU A 246 -6.87 4.76 17.23
N ILE A 247 -5.77 4.62 17.95
CA ILE A 247 -4.50 4.09 17.48
C ILE A 247 -3.98 3.01 18.42
N GLY A 248 -3.16 2.10 17.90
CA GLY A 248 -2.33 1.21 18.69
C GLY A 248 -0.94 1.80 18.92
N CYS A 249 -0.50 1.85 20.18
CA CYS A 249 0.89 2.03 20.55
C CYS A 249 1.55 0.64 20.63
N THR A 250 2.23 0.22 19.56
CA THR A 250 2.85 -1.12 19.47
C THR A 250 4.23 -1.12 20.09
N GLU A 251 4.41 -1.88 21.16
CA GLU A 251 5.69 -1.97 21.86
C GLU A 251 6.57 -3.10 21.31
N SER A 252 5.94 -4.13 20.74
CA SER A 252 6.66 -5.23 20.09
C SER A 252 5.91 -5.81 18.91
N THR A 253 6.67 -6.30 17.92
CA THR A 253 6.13 -6.99 16.74
C THR A 253 6.81 -8.34 16.58
N ARG A 254 6.07 -9.34 16.10
CA ARG A 254 6.59 -10.65 15.70
C ARG A 254 6.32 -10.89 14.21
N GLY A 255 7.13 -11.72 13.58
CA GLY A 255 7.02 -12.04 12.15
C GLY A 255 7.62 -10.96 11.22
N GLU A 256 7.63 -11.27 9.93
CA GLU A 256 8.28 -10.45 8.89
C GLU A 256 7.29 -9.57 8.09
N GLY A 257 5.99 -9.65 8.40
CA GLY A 257 4.91 -8.95 7.67
C GLY A 257 5.00 -7.42 7.67
N PHE A 258 5.75 -6.83 8.61
CA PHE A 258 5.91 -5.37 8.75
C PHE A 258 7.24 -4.84 8.23
N LYS A 259 7.93 -5.61 7.37
CA LYS A 259 9.24 -5.23 6.84
C LYS A 259 9.17 -3.87 6.11
N GLY A 260 10.05 -2.95 6.50
CA GLY A 260 10.12 -1.61 5.90
C GLY A 260 9.05 -0.62 6.37
N ALA A 261 8.12 -1.02 7.25
CA ALA A 261 7.06 -0.16 7.76
C ALA A 261 7.25 0.18 9.25
N ASP A 262 6.78 1.37 9.62
CA ASP A 262 6.71 1.86 10.99
C ASP A 262 5.41 1.42 11.71
N GLY A 263 4.50 0.77 10.99
CA GLY A 263 3.24 0.22 11.47
C GLY A 263 2.24 -0.06 10.35
N VAL A 264 0.95 -0.11 10.69
CA VAL A 264 -0.15 -0.41 9.76
C VAL A 264 -1.22 0.68 9.85
N LEU A 265 -1.66 1.18 8.69
CA LEU A 265 -2.87 1.96 8.53
C LEU A 265 -4.02 1.00 8.22
N GLY A 266 -4.88 0.79 9.22
CA GLY A 266 -6.05 -0.08 9.08
C GLY A 266 -7.11 0.56 8.20
N LEU A 267 -7.35 -0.03 7.03
CA LEU A 267 -8.39 0.37 6.09
C LEU A 267 -9.62 -0.54 6.13
N GLY A 268 -9.61 -1.58 6.96
CA GLY A 268 -10.73 -2.51 7.14
C GLY A 268 -11.99 -1.84 7.68
N TYR A 269 -13.13 -2.48 7.43
CA TYR A 269 -14.42 -2.00 7.88
C TYR A 269 -14.62 -2.36 9.34
N GLY A 270 -14.43 -1.37 10.21
CA GLY A 270 -14.60 -1.49 11.64
C GLY A 270 -15.10 -0.20 12.25
N LYS A 271 -15.96 -0.29 13.27
CA LYS A 271 -16.54 0.89 13.96
C LYS A 271 -15.49 1.94 14.38
N HIS A 272 -14.32 1.48 14.84
CA HIS A 272 -13.24 2.34 15.32
C HIS A 272 -12.04 2.40 14.35
N SER A 273 -12.17 1.85 13.15
CA SER A 273 -11.07 1.88 12.18
C SER A 273 -10.80 3.30 11.70
N PHE A 274 -9.55 3.54 11.28
CA PHE A 274 -9.18 4.82 10.68
C PHE A 274 -10.01 5.07 9.41
N ALA A 275 -10.24 4.05 8.58
CA ALA A 275 -11.03 4.18 7.37
C ALA A 275 -12.45 4.69 7.66
N THR A 276 -13.18 4.09 8.60
CA THR A 276 -14.52 4.54 8.99
C THR A 276 -14.51 5.97 9.49
N LYS A 277 -13.55 6.32 10.36
CA LYS A 277 -13.47 7.66 10.95
C LYS A 277 -13.12 8.73 9.93
N ALA A 278 -12.17 8.46 9.04
CA ALA A 278 -11.77 9.38 7.98
C ALA A 278 -12.86 9.49 6.92
N ALA A 279 -13.42 8.37 6.45
CA ALA A 279 -14.53 8.37 5.49
C ALA A 279 -15.72 9.16 6.05
N GLY A 280 -16.17 8.89 7.27
CA GLY A 280 -17.27 9.63 7.89
C GLY A 280 -17.02 11.13 8.06
N LYS A 281 -15.76 11.57 8.04
CA LYS A 281 -15.40 12.99 8.00
C LYS A 281 -15.49 13.58 6.60
N PHE A 282 -15.15 12.81 5.56
CA PHE A 282 -14.96 13.31 4.20
C PHE A 282 -16.05 12.85 3.19
N GLY A 283 -17.23 12.44 3.65
CA GLY A 283 -18.34 12.07 2.77
C GLY A 283 -18.54 10.55 2.59
N ASP A 284 -18.20 9.78 3.62
CA ASP A 284 -18.49 8.35 3.82
C ASP A 284 -17.83 7.39 2.82
N LYS A 285 -16.84 7.88 2.07
CA LYS A 285 -16.14 7.13 1.03
C LYS A 285 -14.63 7.21 1.19
N PHE A 286 -13.93 6.20 0.70
CA PHE A 286 -12.51 6.30 0.39
C PHE A 286 -12.20 5.59 -0.93
N SER A 287 -11.10 5.96 -1.56
CA SER A 287 -10.67 5.35 -2.80
C SER A 287 -9.16 5.23 -2.89
N TYR A 288 -8.71 4.24 -3.66
CA TYR A 288 -7.31 4.10 -4.00
C TYR A 288 -7.15 3.60 -5.42
N CYS A 289 -5.97 3.80 -6.00
CA CYS A 289 -5.59 3.24 -7.29
C CYS A 289 -4.15 2.76 -7.19
N LEU A 290 -3.97 1.45 -7.29
CA LEU A 290 -2.69 0.79 -7.03
C LEU A 290 -1.80 0.87 -8.27
N VAL A 291 -0.65 1.53 -8.12
CA VAL A 291 0.44 1.47 -9.10
C VAL A 291 1.00 0.05 -9.19
N ASP A 292 1.79 -0.25 -10.21
CA ASP A 292 2.40 -1.57 -10.35
C ASP A 292 3.19 -1.98 -9.09
N HIS A 293 3.01 -3.20 -8.58
CA HIS A 293 3.69 -3.67 -7.37
C HIS A 293 5.20 -3.70 -7.49
N LEU A 294 5.78 -3.67 -8.69
CA LEU A 294 7.23 -3.57 -8.89
C LEU A 294 7.71 -2.12 -9.08
N SER A 295 6.81 -1.14 -8.98
CA SER A 295 7.15 0.27 -9.15
C SER A 295 8.19 0.74 -8.12
N PRO A 296 9.17 1.54 -8.54
CA PRO A 296 10.11 2.17 -7.62
C PRO A 296 9.41 3.20 -6.72
N LYS A 297 10.03 3.53 -5.58
CA LYS A 297 9.46 4.39 -4.52
C LYS A 297 9.09 5.81 -4.94
N ASN A 298 9.58 6.30 -6.08
CA ASN A 298 9.30 7.63 -6.62
C ASN A 298 8.01 7.66 -7.46
N ILE A 299 7.47 6.49 -7.81
CA ILE A 299 6.15 6.36 -8.42
C ILE A 299 5.13 6.12 -7.30
N SER A 300 4.14 6.98 -7.23
CA SER A 300 3.07 6.91 -6.24
C SER A 300 1.77 7.39 -6.86
N ASN A 301 0.66 6.89 -6.33
CA ASN A 301 -0.66 7.46 -6.55
C ASN A 301 -1.26 7.87 -5.20
N GLN A 302 -2.57 8.11 -5.11
CA GLN A 302 -3.21 8.59 -3.91
C GLN A 302 -4.19 7.57 -3.31
N LEU A 303 -4.19 7.50 -1.98
CA LEU A 303 -5.31 7.08 -1.16
C LEU A 303 -6.10 8.34 -0.79
N ILE A 304 -7.39 8.38 -1.15
CA ILE A 304 -8.25 9.55 -0.99
C ILE A 304 -9.42 9.19 -0.07
N PHE A 305 -9.69 10.02 0.93
CA PHE A 305 -10.93 9.99 1.70
C PHE A 305 -11.84 11.12 1.22
N GLY A 306 -13.05 10.76 0.83
CA GLY A 306 -14.02 11.63 0.17
C GLY A 306 -14.00 11.55 -1.36
N THR A 307 -14.57 12.58 -2.00
CA THR A 307 -14.77 12.59 -3.45
C THR A 307 -13.44 12.69 -4.19
N ASN A 308 -13.17 11.74 -5.08
CA ASN A 308 -12.03 11.83 -5.99
C ASN A 308 -12.39 12.78 -7.16
N ARG A 309 -11.70 13.92 -7.31
CA ARG A 309 -11.97 14.87 -8.40
C ARG A 309 -11.59 14.34 -9.78
N ASN A 310 -10.67 13.37 -9.87
CA ASN A 310 -10.35 12.67 -11.11
C ASN A 310 -11.44 11.65 -11.49
N LYS A 311 -12.49 11.50 -10.67
CA LYS A 311 -13.67 10.71 -11.01
C LYS A 311 -14.42 11.32 -12.19
N ASP A 312 -14.37 12.63 -12.42
CA ASP A 312 -15.14 13.25 -13.51
C ASP A 312 -14.71 12.71 -14.90
N SER A 313 -13.42 12.41 -15.09
CA SER A 313 -12.93 11.78 -16.34
C SER A 313 -13.22 10.27 -16.43
N LEU A 314 -13.29 9.57 -15.29
CA LEU A 314 -13.54 8.13 -15.19
C LEU A 314 -15.03 7.76 -15.00
N SER A 315 -15.88 8.75 -14.71
CA SER A 315 -17.27 8.61 -14.26
C SER A 315 -18.15 7.83 -15.22
N ARG A 316 -17.85 7.87 -16.53
CA ARG A 316 -18.60 7.16 -17.57
C ARG A 316 -18.34 5.65 -17.59
N ASN A 317 -17.24 5.18 -17.00
CA ASN A 317 -16.80 3.78 -17.07
C ASN A 317 -16.81 3.08 -15.70
N ILE A 318 -17.20 3.78 -14.63
CA ILE A 318 -17.23 3.19 -13.29
C ILE A 318 -18.38 2.20 -13.18
N GLN A 319 -18.04 0.96 -12.85
CA GLN A 319 -19.01 -0.07 -12.50
C GLN A 319 -19.10 -0.16 -10.98
N HIS A 320 -20.28 -0.47 -10.48
CA HIS A 320 -20.54 -0.58 -9.06
C HIS A 320 -21.05 -1.96 -8.72
N THR A 321 -20.58 -2.51 -7.61
CA THR A 321 -21.14 -3.74 -7.04
C THR A 321 -21.37 -3.58 -5.54
N LYS A 322 -22.30 -4.37 -4.99
CA LYS A 322 -22.63 -4.35 -3.57
C LYS A 322 -21.51 -4.93 -2.70
N LEU A 323 -21.19 -4.23 -1.61
CA LEU A 323 -20.36 -4.73 -0.52
C LEU A 323 -21.22 -5.49 0.50
N LEU A 324 -20.78 -6.69 0.85
CA LEU A 324 -21.38 -7.55 1.87
C LEU A 324 -20.68 -7.35 3.22
N LEU A 325 -20.72 -6.13 3.76
CA LEU A 325 -19.94 -5.70 4.94
C LEU A 325 -20.16 -6.57 6.19
N ASP A 326 -21.33 -7.19 6.32
CA ASP A 326 -21.69 -8.04 7.46
C ASP A 326 -21.42 -9.53 7.23
N ALA A 327 -21.09 -9.94 6.00
CA ALA A 327 -20.93 -11.36 5.65
C ALA A 327 -19.60 -11.93 6.15
N ILE A 328 -18.52 -11.15 6.05
CA ILE A 328 -17.17 -11.56 6.45
C ILE A 328 -16.46 -10.37 7.11
N PRO A 329 -16.92 -9.85 8.26
CA PRO A 329 -16.28 -8.73 8.92
C PRO A 329 -14.87 -9.12 9.41
N PRO A 330 -13.88 -8.23 9.32
CA PRO A 330 -13.97 -6.82 8.93
C PRO A 330 -13.68 -6.54 7.43
N PHE A 331 -13.75 -7.55 6.59
CA PHE A 331 -13.30 -7.48 5.21
C PHE A 331 -14.36 -6.90 4.27
N TYR A 332 -13.90 -6.35 3.15
CA TYR A 332 -14.75 -5.89 2.06
C TYR A 332 -15.16 -7.08 1.17
N ALA A 333 -16.19 -7.80 1.60
CA ALA A 333 -16.74 -8.91 0.83
C ALA A 333 -17.58 -8.42 -0.36
N VAL A 334 -17.49 -9.14 -1.48
CA VAL A 334 -18.22 -8.89 -2.72
C VAL A 334 -18.91 -10.17 -3.20
N ASN A 335 -20.00 -10.02 -3.96
CA ASN A 335 -20.80 -11.17 -4.39
C ASN A 335 -20.47 -11.58 -5.84
N ILE A 336 -19.65 -12.63 -5.98
CA ILE A 336 -19.24 -13.17 -7.27
C ILE A 336 -20.28 -14.18 -7.78
N LEU A 337 -20.67 -14.02 -9.04
CA LEU A 337 -21.48 -15.00 -9.79
C LEU A 337 -20.60 -16.11 -10.37
N GLY A 338 -19.44 -15.74 -10.91
CA GLY A 338 -18.51 -16.68 -11.54
C GLY A 338 -17.33 -15.97 -12.21
N ILE A 339 -16.49 -16.76 -12.86
CA ILE A 339 -15.32 -16.29 -13.60
C ILE A 339 -15.43 -16.77 -15.04
N SER A 340 -15.18 -15.88 -16.00
CA SER A 340 -15.04 -16.27 -17.41
C SER A 340 -13.64 -16.02 -17.92
N ILE A 341 -13.17 -16.88 -18.83
CA ILE A 341 -11.88 -16.72 -19.52
C ILE A 341 -12.13 -16.82 -21.02
N GLY A 342 -11.67 -15.80 -21.78
CA GLY A 342 -11.89 -15.75 -23.23
C GLY A 342 -13.38 -15.66 -23.61
N GLY A 343 -14.21 -15.08 -22.74
CA GLY A 343 -15.66 -15.01 -22.93
C GLY A 343 -16.45 -16.27 -22.54
N VAL A 344 -15.77 -17.36 -22.16
CA VAL A 344 -16.43 -18.60 -21.72
C VAL A 344 -16.56 -18.61 -20.20
N MET A 345 -17.80 -18.68 -19.69
CA MET A 345 -18.06 -18.84 -18.26
C MET A 345 -17.57 -20.21 -17.78
N LEU A 346 -16.72 -20.22 -16.76
CA LEU A 346 -16.18 -21.45 -16.19
C LEU A 346 -17.23 -22.15 -15.33
N ARG A 347 -17.18 -23.49 -15.31
CA ARG A 347 -18.04 -24.33 -14.48
C ARG A 347 -17.50 -24.35 -13.04
N ILE A 348 -17.85 -23.34 -12.27
CA ILE A 348 -17.49 -23.22 -10.85
C ILE A 348 -18.78 -23.40 -10.03
N PRO A 349 -18.82 -24.30 -9.04
CA PRO A 349 -19.98 -24.48 -8.18
C PRO A 349 -20.36 -23.18 -7.45
N THR A 350 -21.64 -22.84 -7.38
CA THR A 350 -22.11 -21.57 -6.79
C THR A 350 -21.82 -21.47 -5.30
N GLU A 351 -21.74 -22.61 -4.61
CA GLU A 351 -21.44 -22.71 -3.18
C GLU A 351 -20.09 -22.10 -2.83
N VAL A 352 -19.14 -22.10 -3.79
CA VAL A 352 -17.80 -21.51 -3.63
C VAL A 352 -17.88 -20.02 -3.26
N TRP A 353 -18.88 -19.34 -3.79
CA TRP A 353 -19.09 -17.91 -3.60
C TRP A 353 -19.98 -17.58 -2.39
N ASP A 354 -20.56 -18.59 -1.73
CA ASP A 354 -21.45 -18.40 -0.60
C ASP A 354 -20.68 -18.30 0.72
N ALA A 355 -20.67 -17.09 1.30
CA ALA A 355 -20.04 -16.82 2.59
C ALA A 355 -20.64 -17.63 3.76
N SER A 356 -21.93 -17.98 3.68
CA SER A 356 -22.64 -18.78 4.70
C SER A 356 -22.16 -20.23 4.72
N LEU A 357 -21.67 -20.74 3.60
CA LEU A 357 -21.14 -22.11 3.45
C LEU A 357 -19.63 -22.21 3.69
N GLY A 358 -18.98 -21.13 4.14
CA GLY A 358 -17.52 -21.13 4.29
C GLY A 358 -16.76 -20.49 3.12
N GLY A 359 -17.45 -20.16 2.02
CA GLY A 359 -16.88 -19.55 0.84
C GLY A 359 -16.85 -18.02 0.87
N GLY A 360 -17.23 -17.41 -0.24
CA GLY A 360 -17.26 -15.95 -0.42
C GLY A 360 -15.99 -15.41 -1.06
N THR A 361 -16.00 -14.10 -1.34
CA THR A 361 -14.84 -13.40 -1.92
C THR A 361 -14.65 -12.04 -1.26
N ILE A 362 -13.41 -11.71 -0.93
CA ILE A 362 -13.04 -10.41 -0.34
C ILE A 362 -12.05 -9.66 -1.23
N LEU A 363 -12.11 -8.33 -1.19
CA LEU A 363 -11.09 -7.44 -1.73
C LEU A 363 -10.08 -7.13 -0.62
N ASP A 364 -8.79 -7.37 -0.85
CA ASP A 364 -7.76 -7.17 0.16
C ASP A 364 -6.47 -6.57 -0.43
N SER A 365 -6.17 -5.31 -0.07
CA SER A 365 -4.91 -4.65 -0.44
C SER A 365 -3.70 -5.20 0.34
N GLY A 366 -3.95 -5.85 1.49
CA GLY A 366 -2.93 -6.47 2.33
C GLY A 366 -2.44 -7.82 1.81
N SER A 367 -3.20 -8.51 0.96
CA SER A 367 -2.75 -9.72 0.24
C SER A 367 -2.15 -9.31 -1.10
N SER A 368 -1.04 -9.92 -1.51
CA SER A 368 -0.39 -9.58 -2.78
C SER A 368 -1.06 -10.29 -3.96
N LEU A 369 -1.11 -11.62 -3.92
CA LEU A 369 -1.69 -12.48 -4.96
C LEU A 369 -3.18 -12.72 -4.75
N THR A 370 -3.84 -13.20 -5.80
CA THR A 370 -5.22 -13.68 -5.71
C THR A 370 -5.26 -15.13 -5.28
N LEU A 371 -6.07 -15.41 -4.27
CA LEU A 371 -6.26 -16.73 -3.70
C LEU A 371 -7.66 -17.21 -4.04
N LEU A 372 -7.76 -18.38 -4.67
CA LEU A 372 -9.04 -18.95 -5.07
C LEU A 372 -9.24 -20.28 -4.36
N ALA A 373 -10.44 -20.48 -3.82
CA ALA A 373 -10.84 -21.79 -3.32
C ALA A 373 -10.71 -22.84 -4.42
N GLU A 374 -10.25 -24.04 -4.06
CA GLU A 374 -9.86 -25.09 -5.00
C GLU A 374 -10.87 -25.34 -6.15
N PRO A 375 -12.20 -25.40 -5.91
CA PRO A 375 -13.17 -25.60 -6.99
C PRO A 375 -13.28 -24.43 -7.99
N ALA A 376 -12.85 -23.22 -7.62
CA ALA A 376 -12.69 -22.08 -8.53
C ALA A 376 -11.28 -22.01 -9.13
N TYR A 377 -10.26 -22.34 -8.35
CA TYR A 377 -8.85 -22.31 -8.77
C TYR A 377 -8.59 -23.27 -9.94
N ASN A 378 -9.05 -24.53 -9.85
CA ASN A 378 -8.73 -25.57 -10.83
C ASN A 378 -9.25 -25.22 -12.27
N PRO A 379 -10.51 -24.80 -12.46
CA PRO A 379 -10.99 -24.36 -13.78
C PRO A 379 -10.25 -23.14 -14.33
N VAL A 380 -9.93 -22.15 -13.46
CA VAL A 380 -9.20 -20.93 -13.85
C VAL A 380 -7.81 -21.28 -14.34
N MET A 381 -7.07 -22.07 -13.56
CA MET A 381 -5.71 -22.49 -13.91
C MET A 381 -5.69 -23.31 -15.19
N THR A 382 -6.62 -24.27 -15.34
CA THR A 382 -6.72 -25.10 -16.54
C THR A 382 -6.91 -24.25 -17.81
N ALA A 383 -7.83 -23.28 -17.77
CA ALA A 383 -8.10 -22.39 -18.90
C ALA A 383 -6.88 -21.49 -19.24
N LEU A 384 -6.20 -20.94 -18.24
CA LEU A 384 -5.02 -20.10 -18.45
C LEU A 384 -3.80 -20.89 -18.93
N GLN A 385 -3.54 -22.07 -18.36
CA GLN A 385 -2.41 -22.92 -18.74
C GLN A 385 -2.45 -23.29 -20.22
N MET A 386 -3.64 -23.61 -20.76
CA MET A 386 -3.80 -23.88 -22.19
C MET A 386 -3.32 -22.70 -23.06
N SER A 387 -3.58 -21.46 -22.64
CA SER A 387 -3.21 -20.26 -23.39
C SER A 387 -1.70 -19.97 -23.42
N VAL A 388 -0.94 -20.55 -22.50
CA VAL A 388 0.52 -20.36 -22.38
C VAL A 388 1.30 -21.67 -22.57
N SER A 389 0.64 -22.70 -23.10
CA SER A 389 1.19 -24.04 -23.29
C SER A 389 2.29 -24.11 -24.37
N THR A 390 2.31 -23.15 -25.29
CA THR A 390 3.33 -23.04 -26.34
C THR A 390 4.67 -22.52 -25.83
N TYR A 391 4.70 -21.92 -24.63
CA TYR A 391 5.92 -21.41 -24.03
C TYR A 391 6.62 -22.50 -23.20
N GLU A 392 7.94 -22.49 -23.20
CA GLU A 392 8.73 -23.45 -22.43
C GLU A 392 8.41 -23.36 -20.93
N ARG A 393 7.86 -24.44 -20.37
CA ARG A 393 7.49 -24.52 -18.95
C ARG A 393 8.72 -24.50 -18.05
N LEU A 394 8.61 -23.77 -16.94
CA LEU A 394 9.61 -23.67 -15.88
C LEU A 394 9.04 -24.24 -14.57
N ASP A 395 9.85 -24.99 -13.83
CA ASP A 395 9.48 -25.43 -12.47
C ASP A 395 9.96 -24.41 -11.44
N ILE A 396 9.06 -23.52 -11.03
CA ILE A 396 9.36 -22.44 -10.08
C ILE A 396 8.34 -22.52 -8.94
N LYS A 397 8.69 -23.24 -7.88
CA LYS A 397 7.90 -23.24 -6.64
C LYS A 397 7.88 -21.87 -5.97
N PRO A 398 6.79 -21.47 -5.32
CA PRO A 398 5.56 -22.23 -5.06
C PRO A 398 4.48 -22.12 -6.15
N PHE A 399 4.76 -21.53 -7.31
CA PHE A 399 3.78 -21.45 -8.39
C PHE A 399 3.56 -22.79 -9.08
N GLU A 400 2.35 -23.02 -9.55
CA GLU A 400 1.99 -24.24 -10.28
C GLU A 400 2.46 -24.21 -11.74
N TYR A 401 2.38 -23.04 -12.38
CA TYR A 401 2.71 -22.87 -13.79
C TYR A 401 3.51 -21.60 -14.05
N CYS A 402 4.73 -21.81 -14.54
CA CYS A 402 5.63 -20.76 -14.99
C CYS A 402 6.20 -21.12 -16.35
N PHE A 403 6.67 -20.11 -17.09
CA PHE A 403 7.20 -20.30 -18.43
C PHE A 403 8.22 -19.22 -18.80
N LYS A 404 9.09 -19.52 -19.77
CA LYS A 404 10.01 -18.53 -20.34
C LYS A 404 9.23 -17.47 -21.12
N SER A 405 9.48 -16.20 -20.83
CA SER A 405 8.76 -15.09 -21.45
C SER A 405 9.31 -14.68 -22.83
N THR A 406 10.27 -15.42 -23.38
CA THR A 406 10.83 -15.14 -24.73
C THR A 406 9.74 -15.32 -25.78
N GLY A 407 9.45 -14.26 -26.54
CA GLY A 407 8.38 -14.27 -27.54
C GLY A 407 6.96 -14.29 -26.95
N PHE A 408 6.81 -14.03 -25.65
CA PHE A 408 5.49 -13.91 -25.03
C PHE A 408 4.72 -12.71 -25.58
N ASN A 409 3.49 -12.93 -26.05
CA ASN A 409 2.61 -11.88 -26.56
C ASN A 409 1.35 -11.82 -25.69
N GLU A 410 1.26 -10.75 -24.89
CA GLU A 410 0.13 -10.50 -23.99
C GLU A 410 -1.23 -10.46 -24.71
N SER A 411 -1.25 -10.01 -25.97
CA SER A 411 -2.48 -9.86 -26.76
C SER A 411 -3.15 -11.19 -27.11
N LEU A 412 -2.42 -12.30 -27.02
CA LEU A 412 -2.94 -13.65 -27.28
C LEU A 412 -3.53 -14.31 -26.03
N VAL A 413 -3.34 -13.70 -24.86
CA VAL A 413 -3.84 -14.25 -23.60
C VAL A 413 -5.33 -13.97 -23.50
N PRO A 414 -6.16 -15.00 -23.21
CA PRO A 414 -7.59 -14.80 -23.05
C PRO A 414 -7.87 -13.89 -21.86
N ARG A 415 -8.82 -12.98 -22.03
CA ARG A 415 -9.26 -12.05 -20.99
C ARG A 415 -9.92 -12.82 -19.84
N LEU A 416 -9.48 -12.54 -18.62
CA LEU A 416 -10.11 -13.02 -17.39
C LEU A 416 -11.11 -11.97 -16.90
N VAL A 417 -12.31 -12.42 -16.50
CA VAL A 417 -13.35 -11.53 -15.98
C VAL A 417 -14.00 -12.16 -14.75
N PHE A 418 -14.03 -11.40 -13.65
CA PHE A 418 -14.88 -11.68 -12.50
C PHE A 418 -16.26 -11.08 -12.74
N HIS A 419 -17.30 -11.90 -12.72
CA HIS A 419 -18.69 -11.47 -12.88
C HIS A 419 -19.34 -11.35 -11.51
N PHE A 420 -19.91 -10.20 -11.22
CA PHE A 420 -20.66 -9.97 -9.98
C PHE A 420 -22.14 -10.27 -10.19
N THR A 421 -22.83 -10.65 -9.11
CA THR A 421 -24.26 -11.04 -9.18
C THR A 421 -25.21 -9.92 -9.61
N ASP A 422 -24.78 -8.66 -9.51
CA ASP A 422 -25.53 -7.47 -9.94
C ASP A 422 -25.22 -7.06 -11.39
N GLY A 423 -24.43 -7.85 -12.12
CA GLY A 423 -24.10 -7.63 -13.52
C GLY A 423 -22.84 -6.78 -13.74
N ALA A 424 -22.22 -6.25 -12.68
CA ALA A 424 -20.90 -5.63 -12.80
C ALA A 424 -19.86 -6.67 -13.24
N ARG A 425 -18.81 -6.22 -13.93
CA ARG A 425 -17.76 -7.06 -14.51
C ARG A 425 -16.39 -6.44 -14.29
N PHE A 426 -15.54 -7.13 -13.56
CA PHE A 426 -14.16 -6.72 -13.34
C PHE A 426 -13.21 -7.50 -14.26
N GLU A 427 -12.56 -6.79 -15.18
CA GLU A 427 -11.59 -7.31 -16.14
C GLU A 427 -10.19 -6.76 -15.78
N PRO A 428 -9.38 -7.50 -15.00
CA PRO A 428 -8.01 -7.11 -14.70
C PRO A 428 -7.11 -7.21 -15.94
N PRO A 429 -6.05 -6.39 -16.05
CA PRO A 429 -5.08 -6.50 -17.14
C PRO A 429 -4.31 -7.83 -17.06
N VAL A 430 -3.77 -8.32 -18.18
CA VAL A 430 -3.10 -9.64 -18.21
C VAL A 430 -1.95 -9.73 -17.22
N LYS A 431 -1.16 -8.65 -17.09
CA LYS A 431 -0.06 -8.57 -16.13
C LYS A 431 -0.46 -8.77 -14.65
N SER A 432 -1.76 -8.66 -14.33
CA SER A 432 -2.29 -8.89 -12.99
C SER A 432 -2.50 -10.37 -12.67
N TYR A 433 -2.57 -11.25 -13.67
CA TYR A 433 -2.70 -12.70 -13.50
C TYR A 433 -1.61 -13.52 -14.21
N ILE A 434 -0.77 -12.88 -15.01
CA ILE A 434 0.51 -13.41 -15.53
C ILE A 434 1.62 -12.48 -15.07
N ILE A 435 2.29 -12.85 -13.98
CA ILE A 435 3.22 -11.98 -13.25
C ILE A 435 4.67 -12.24 -13.62
N ASP A 436 5.50 -11.20 -13.58
CA ASP A 436 6.94 -11.30 -13.76
C ASP A 436 7.64 -11.79 -12.50
N VAL A 437 8.18 -13.02 -12.52
CA VAL A 437 8.82 -13.61 -11.33
C VAL A 437 10.34 -13.50 -11.32
N ALA A 438 10.96 -13.47 -12.49
CA ALA A 438 12.40 -13.34 -12.67
C ALA A 438 12.70 -12.77 -14.07
N PRO A 439 13.94 -12.35 -14.37
CA PRO A 439 14.30 -11.99 -15.73
C PRO A 439 13.96 -13.13 -16.70
N ARG A 440 13.17 -12.81 -17.74
CA ARG A 440 12.69 -13.75 -18.76
C ARG A 440 11.80 -14.90 -18.25
N SER A 441 11.19 -14.77 -17.07
CA SER A 441 10.31 -15.79 -16.50
C SER A 441 9.01 -15.18 -15.98
N LYS A 442 7.87 -15.73 -16.40
CA LYS A 442 6.53 -15.35 -15.95
C LYS A 442 5.81 -16.54 -15.33
N CYS A 443 4.88 -16.28 -14.42
CA CYS A 443 4.03 -17.30 -13.78
C CYS A 443 2.57 -16.88 -13.77
N LEU A 444 1.66 -17.86 -13.72
CA LEU A 444 0.26 -17.59 -13.40
C LEU A 444 0.14 -17.19 -11.92
N GLY A 445 -0.41 -16.00 -11.67
CA GLY A 445 -0.42 -15.31 -10.38
C GLY A 445 -1.55 -15.71 -9.42
N PHE A 446 -1.92 -16.99 -9.39
CA PHE A 446 -2.96 -17.52 -8.50
C PHE A 446 -2.38 -18.48 -7.47
N VAL A 447 -3.04 -18.55 -6.33
CA VAL A 447 -2.71 -19.49 -5.25
C VAL A 447 -3.98 -20.26 -4.90
N SER A 448 -3.86 -21.59 -4.81
CA SER A 448 -4.97 -22.45 -4.41
C SER A 448 -5.13 -22.46 -2.90
N VAL A 449 -6.38 -22.48 -2.44
CA VAL A 449 -6.71 -22.65 -1.02
C VAL A 449 -7.76 -23.75 -0.84
N ILE A 450 -7.63 -24.48 0.27
CA ILE A 450 -8.46 -25.66 0.55
C ILE A 450 -9.91 -25.23 0.78
N TRP A 451 -10.85 -25.86 0.09
CA TRP A 451 -12.28 -25.67 0.27
C TRP A 451 -12.81 -26.47 1.48
N PRO A 452 -13.72 -25.93 2.32
CA PRO A 452 -14.34 -24.61 2.24
C PRO A 452 -13.43 -23.47 2.70
N SER A 453 -13.35 -22.41 1.90
CA SER A 453 -12.67 -21.19 2.30
C SER A 453 -13.02 -19.97 1.44
N THR A 454 -12.81 -18.78 2.01
CA THR A 454 -13.01 -17.49 1.36
C THR A 454 -11.90 -17.23 0.34
N SER A 455 -12.29 -16.83 -0.88
CA SER A 455 -11.36 -16.38 -1.92
C SER A 455 -10.96 -14.92 -1.70
N ILE A 456 -9.77 -14.53 -2.15
CA ILE A 456 -9.21 -13.18 -1.97
C ILE A 456 -8.80 -12.63 -3.33
N ILE A 457 -9.34 -11.48 -3.73
CA ILE A 457 -8.80 -10.68 -4.82
C ILE A 457 -7.70 -9.78 -4.24
N GLY A 458 -6.44 -10.20 -4.44
CA GLY A 458 -5.27 -9.51 -3.90
C GLY A 458 -4.89 -8.25 -4.66
N ASN A 459 -3.90 -7.53 -4.14
CA ASN A 459 -3.52 -6.21 -4.60
C ASN A 459 -2.93 -6.19 -6.02
N ILE A 460 -2.25 -7.26 -6.47
CA ILE A 460 -1.74 -7.38 -7.84
C ILE A 460 -2.90 -7.46 -8.83
N MET A 461 -3.97 -8.16 -8.46
CA MET A 461 -5.18 -8.24 -9.28
C MET A 461 -5.87 -6.88 -9.41
N GLN A 462 -5.83 -6.09 -8.34
CA GLN A 462 -6.47 -4.77 -8.25
C GLN A 462 -5.71 -3.63 -8.95
N GLN A 463 -4.47 -3.85 -9.43
CA GLN A 463 -3.65 -2.83 -10.09
C GLN A 463 -4.30 -2.21 -11.32
N ASN A 464 -3.91 -0.97 -11.65
CA ASN A 464 -4.42 -0.24 -12.81
C ASN A 464 -5.95 -0.08 -12.84
N ASN A 465 -6.55 -0.05 -11.66
CA ASN A 465 -7.96 0.23 -11.47
C ASN A 465 -8.12 1.20 -10.30
N LEU A 466 -9.03 2.16 -10.46
CA LEU A 466 -9.57 2.92 -9.33
C LEU A 466 -10.53 2.00 -8.57
N TRP A 467 -10.43 1.98 -7.26
CA TRP A 467 -11.38 1.33 -6.36
C TRP A 467 -11.93 2.38 -5.38
N GLU A 468 -13.25 2.59 -5.37
CA GLU A 468 -13.95 3.52 -4.48
C GLU A 468 -14.90 2.74 -3.58
N PHE A 469 -14.65 2.74 -2.28
CA PHE A 469 -15.47 2.10 -1.26
C PHE A 469 -16.42 3.14 -0.67
N ASP A 470 -17.72 2.96 -0.88
CA ASP A 470 -18.77 3.74 -0.23
C ASP A 470 -19.32 2.93 0.95
N LEU A 471 -18.96 3.35 2.16
CA LEU A 471 -19.23 2.62 3.38
C LEU A 471 -20.69 2.79 3.85
N VAL A 472 -21.36 3.87 3.45
CA VAL A 472 -22.75 4.14 3.80
C VAL A 472 -23.71 3.50 2.80
N GLN A 473 -23.42 3.61 1.50
CA GLN A 473 -24.21 2.92 0.47
C GLN A 473 -23.93 1.42 0.45
N GLY A 474 -22.78 0.99 0.99
CA GLY A 474 -22.37 -0.41 0.98
C GLY A 474 -22.10 -0.89 -0.44
N THR A 475 -21.33 -0.11 -1.21
CA THR A 475 -20.97 -0.41 -2.59
C THR A 475 -19.49 -0.16 -2.83
N VAL A 476 -18.89 -0.90 -3.76
CA VAL A 476 -17.56 -0.61 -4.30
C VAL A 476 -17.69 -0.27 -5.78
N GLY A 477 -17.19 0.90 -6.16
CA GLY A 477 -17.05 1.35 -7.53
C GLY A 477 -15.65 1.04 -8.06
N PHE A 478 -15.54 0.57 -9.30
CA PHE A 478 -14.24 0.32 -9.93
C PHE A 478 -14.23 0.65 -11.42
N ALA A 479 -13.06 1.10 -11.91
CA ALA A 479 -12.84 1.43 -13.31
C ALA A 479 -11.36 1.28 -13.68
N PRO A 480 -11.02 0.88 -14.92
CA PRO A 480 -9.65 0.93 -15.42
C PRO A 480 -9.06 2.34 -15.31
N SER A 481 -7.81 2.44 -14.86
CA SER A 481 -7.09 3.70 -14.68
C SER A 481 -5.59 3.49 -14.85
N SER A 482 -4.89 4.49 -15.38
CA SER A 482 -3.42 4.47 -15.45
C SER A 482 -2.77 4.52 -14.06
N CYS A 483 -3.51 4.93 -13.03
CA CYS A 483 -2.99 5.19 -11.69
C CYS A 483 -1.77 6.14 -11.67
N THR A 484 -1.75 7.12 -12.59
CA THR A 484 -0.69 8.13 -12.76
C THR A 484 -1.17 9.52 -12.44
#